data_AF-A0A2G5QLP3-F1
#
_entry.id   AF-A0A2G5QLP3-F1
#
_cell.length_a   1.000
_cell.length_b   1.000
_cell.length_c   1.000
_cell.angle_alpha   90.00
_cell.angle_beta   90.00
_cell.angle_gamma   90.00
#
_symmetry.space_group_name_H-M   'P 1'
#
loop_
_entity.id
_entity.type
_entity.pdbx_description
1 polymer ?
#
loop_
_entity_poly.entity_id
_entity_poly.type
_entity_poly.pdbx_seq_one_letter_code
_entity_poly.pdbx_strand_id
1 'polypeptide(L)'
;MPAVSSIRSVVESAIQRASSATGVDFTFLMGTAKRESGFNPAARARTSSASGLFQFVDQTWLSTLKKHGSKYGYARYADLISQGPDGRYRVDGDEARKAVLGLKADPHAASLMAGELTSDHASYLRGRVGRDPTAGELYAAHFLGPAGSARLIQAATASPGASAAAMFPDAAQANKSIFYKDGRAATVGEVYANLTRTGGATRVTEQPGTVRLPEGDQGFTQYAGGRRLERIRQQEAMVDLILRGSQDVGNPFGGSDNSSMGGGQRLASSMFSAEMLRVLAEANDKIKQR
;
A
#
# COMPACT_ATOMS: atom_id res chain seq x y z
N MET A 1 -34.21 7.14 0.10
CA MET A 1 -32.97 6.32 0.10
C MET A 1 -31.72 7.19 0.34
N PRO A 2 -31.52 7.79 1.53
CA PRO A 2 -30.34 8.65 1.80
C PRO A 2 -29.09 7.87 2.27
N ALA A 3 -29.24 6.70 2.90
CA ALA A 3 -28.12 5.97 3.53
C ALA A 3 -27.17 5.23 2.55
N VAL A 4 -27.62 4.89 1.33
CA VAL A 4 -26.78 4.20 0.35
C VAL A 4 -25.87 5.18 -0.41
N SER A 5 -26.33 6.42 -0.60
CA SER A 5 -25.54 7.50 -1.21
C SER A 5 -24.38 7.92 -0.29
N SER A 6 -24.58 7.89 1.04
CA SER A 6 -23.54 8.24 2.01
C SER A 6 -22.41 7.22 2.07
N ILE A 7 -22.70 5.90 2.08
CA ILE A 7 -21.64 4.86 2.11
C ILE A 7 -20.75 4.95 0.86
N ARG A 8 -21.33 5.18 -0.30
CA ARG A 8 -20.57 5.33 -1.55
C ARG A 8 -19.61 6.52 -1.49
N SER A 9 -20.08 7.66 -0.97
CA SER A 9 -19.25 8.86 -0.80
C SER A 9 -18.09 8.66 0.19
N VAL A 10 -18.32 7.89 1.27
CA VAL A 10 -17.28 7.53 2.25
C VAL A 10 -16.22 6.65 1.61
N VAL A 11 -16.64 5.62 0.86
CA VAL A 11 -15.74 4.73 0.11
C VAL A 11 -14.91 5.51 -0.89
N GLU A 12 -15.53 6.36 -1.69
CA GLU A 12 -14.84 7.16 -2.69
C GLU A 12 -13.80 8.09 -2.07
N SER A 13 -14.18 8.80 -1.00
CA SER A 13 -13.27 9.66 -0.25
C SER A 13 -12.11 8.89 0.39
N ALA A 14 -12.36 7.68 0.89
CA ALA A 14 -11.33 6.82 1.47
C ALA A 14 -10.33 6.35 0.40
N ILE A 15 -10.83 5.95 -0.77
CA ILE A 15 -9.99 5.57 -1.91
C ILE A 15 -9.18 6.75 -2.43
N GLN A 16 -9.78 7.95 -2.51
CA GLN A 16 -9.06 9.17 -2.91
C GLN A 16 -7.90 9.50 -1.97
N ARG A 17 -8.14 9.43 -0.65
CA ARG A 17 -7.08 9.63 0.35
C ARG A 17 -5.97 8.58 0.23
N ALA A 18 -6.34 7.32 0.06
CA ALA A 18 -5.37 6.24 -0.09
C ALA A 18 -4.52 6.39 -1.36
N SER A 19 -5.14 6.80 -2.47
CA SER A 19 -4.44 7.11 -3.71
C SER A 19 -3.38 8.20 -3.49
N SER A 20 -3.76 9.32 -2.89
CA SER A 20 -2.83 10.41 -2.59
C SER A 20 -1.70 9.98 -1.64
N ALA A 21 -2.01 9.20 -0.60
CA ALA A 21 -1.05 8.80 0.43
C ALA A 21 -0.04 7.73 -0.01
N THR A 22 -0.47 6.80 -0.88
CA THR A 22 0.35 5.67 -1.34
C THR A 22 0.96 5.90 -2.72
N GLY A 23 0.41 6.83 -3.50
CA GLY A 23 0.77 7.06 -4.89
C GLY A 23 0.17 6.07 -5.88
N VAL A 24 -0.68 5.14 -5.43
CA VAL A 24 -1.40 4.26 -6.35
C VAL A 24 -2.51 5.03 -7.02
N ASP A 25 -2.72 4.80 -8.32
CA ASP A 25 -3.73 5.47 -9.10
C ASP A 25 -5.15 5.29 -8.53
N PHE A 26 -5.91 6.38 -8.49
CA PHE A 26 -7.27 6.40 -7.94
C PHE A 26 -8.22 5.49 -8.74
N THR A 27 -8.14 5.56 -10.07
CA THR A 27 -9.00 4.76 -10.95
C THR A 27 -8.69 3.27 -10.81
N PHE A 28 -7.42 2.89 -10.62
CA PHE A 28 -7.03 1.52 -10.31
C PHE A 28 -7.65 1.01 -9.00
N LEU A 29 -7.54 1.78 -7.91
CA LEU A 29 -8.11 1.38 -6.62
C LEU A 29 -9.64 1.30 -6.69
N MET A 30 -10.28 2.24 -7.38
CA MET A 30 -11.73 2.23 -7.61
C MET A 30 -12.16 1.01 -8.42
N GLY A 31 -11.42 0.67 -9.49
CA GLY A 31 -11.67 -0.50 -10.31
C GLY A 31 -11.53 -1.81 -9.51
N THR A 32 -10.52 -1.88 -8.64
CA THR A 32 -10.30 -3.03 -7.77
C THR A 32 -11.42 -3.16 -6.74
N ALA A 33 -11.77 -2.09 -6.02
CA ALA A 33 -12.87 -2.09 -5.06
C ALA A 33 -14.22 -2.50 -5.70
N LYS A 34 -14.50 -2.01 -6.93
CA LYS A 34 -15.69 -2.40 -7.70
C LYS A 34 -15.69 -3.89 -7.97
N ARG A 35 -14.56 -4.44 -8.39
CA ARG A 35 -14.44 -5.84 -8.78
C ARG A 35 -14.53 -6.78 -7.58
N GLU A 36 -13.82 -6.44 -6.50
CA GLU A 36 -13.68 -7.31 -5.34
C GLU A 36 -14.94 -7.35 -4.48
N SER A 37 -15.64 -6.21 -4.31
CA SER A 37 -16.77 -6.12 -3.39
C SER A 37 -17.99 -5.38 -3.93
N GLY A 38 -17.94 -4.82 -5.14
CA GLY A 38 -18.99 -3.93 -5.62
C GLY A 38 -19.12 -2.67 -4.77
N PHE A 39 -18.02 -2.18 -4.18
CA PHE A 39 -17.98 -1.08 -3.21
C PHE A 39 -18.64 -1.36 -1.86
N ASN A 40 -18.82 -2.64 -1.49
CA ASN A 40 -19.40 -3.01 -0.19
C ASN A 40 -18.29 -3.28 0.85
N PRO A 41 -18.10 -2.41 1.86
CA PRO A 41 -17.08 -2.60 2.89
C PRO A 41 -17.38 -3.80 3.81
N ALA A 42 -18.62 -4.28 3.85
CA ALA A 42 -19.02 -5.44 4.63
C ALA A 42 -19.00 -6.75 3.83
N ALA A 43 -18.51 -6.74 2.59
CA ALA A 43 -18.43 -7.94 1.76
C ALA A 43 -17.58 -9.04 2.43
N ARG A 44 -18.04 -10.28 2.30
CA ARG A 44 -17.37 -11.48 2.81
C ARG A 44 -17.50 -12.60 1.81
N ALA A 45 -16.38 -13.24 1.49
CA ALA A 45 -16.37 -14.46 0.70
C ALA A 45 -16.93 -15.63 1.52
N ARG A 46 -17.61 -16.57 0.86
CA ARG A 46 -18.18 -17.76 1.53
C ARG A 46 -17.16 -18.88 1.75
N THR A 47 -16.09 -18.89 0.95
CA THR A 47 -15.13 -20.00 0.86
C THR A 47 -13.73 -19.64 1.36
N SER A 48 -13.52 -18.41 1.83
CA SER A 48 -12.22 -17.94 2.31
C SER A 48 -12.38 -16.87 3.38
N SER A 49 -11.26 -16.45 3.99
CA SER A 49 -11.23 -15.32 4.94
C SER A 49 -11.27 -13.95 4.25
N ALA A 50 -11.40 -13.92 2.93
CA ALA A 50 -11.45 -12.68 2.16
C ALA A 50 -12.68 -11.84 2.55
N SER A 51 -12.45 -10.60 2.96
CA SER A 51 -13.51 -9.69 3.37
C SER A 51 -13.13 -8.24 3.19
N GLY A 52 -14.11 -7.35 3.20
CA GLY A 52 -13.90 -5.92 3.10
C GLY A 52 -13.93 -5.41 1.67
N LEU A 53 -13.71 -4.10 1.54
CA LEU A 53 -13.79 -3.38 0.26
C LEU A 53 -12.87 -3.98 -0.83
N PHE A 54 -11.71 -4.51 -0.43
CA PHE A 54 -10.68 -5.10 -1.30
C PHE A 54 -10.48 -6.60 -1.07
N GLN A 55 -11.43 -7.28 -0.42
CA GLN A 55 -11.41 -8.74 -0.22
C GLN A 55 -10.09 -9.29 0.35
N PHE A 56 -9.51 -8.60 1.34
CA PHE A 56 -8.28 -9.06 1.99
C PHE A 56 -8.48 -10.40 2.72
N VAL A 57 -7.64 -11.38 2.39
CA VAL A 57 -7.48 -12.60 3.20
C VAL A 57 -6.66 -12.29 4.45
N ASP A 58 -6.92 -13.03 5.54
CA ASP A 58 -6.36 -12.73 6.88
C ASP A 58 -4.84 -12.57 6.89
N GLN A 59 -4.08 -13.48 6.25
CA GLN A 59 -2.61 -13.41 6.29
C GLN A 59 -2.07 -12.18 5.56
N THR A 60 -2.60 -11.86 4.38
CA THR A 60 -2.21 -10.67 3.62
C THR A 60 -2.60 -9.39 4.35
N TRP A 61 -3.76 -9.37 5.01
CA TRP A 61 -4.15 -8.24 5.85
C TRP A 61 -3.15 -8.02 6.99
N LEU A 62 -2.85 -9.07 7.75
CA LEU A 62 -1.98 -8.99 8.90
C LEU A 62 -0.56 -8.58 8.50
N SER A 63 -0.01 -9.14 7.42
CA SER A 63 1.33 -8.76 6.93
C SER A 63 1.37 -7.30 6.48
N THR A 64 0.38 -6.85 5.71
CA THR A 64 0.30 -5.47 5.19
C THR A 64 0.14 -4.48 6.33
N LEU A 65 -0.77 -4.76 7.28
CA LEU A 65 -1.03 -3.90 8.42
C LEU A 65 0.17 -3.87 9.37
N LYS A 66 0.85 -5.00 9.61
CA LYS A 66 2.09 -5.03 10.39
C LYS A 66 3.16 -4.14 9.79
N LYS A 67 3.33 -4.21 8.47
CA LYS A 67 4.38 -3.48 7.74
C LYS A 67 4.10 -1.99 7.63
N HIS A 68 2.85 -1.60 7.36
CA HIS A 68 2.51 -0.23 6.94
C HIS A 68 1.54 0.50 7.88
N GLY A 69 0.87 -0.20 8.80
CA GLY A 69 -0.19 0.36 9.63
C GLY A 69 0.26 1.58 10.45
N SER A 70 1.48 1.55 10.98
CA SER A 70 2.04 2.64 11.79
C SER A 70 2.17 3.96 11.03
N LYS A 71 2.40 3.91 9.70
CA LYS A 71 2.47 5.11 8.84
C LYS A 71 1.16 5.91 8.81
N TYR A 72 0.05 5.25 9.13
CA TYR A 72 -1.30 5.82 9.00
C TYR A 72 -2.08 5.85 10.31
N GLY A 73 -1.40 5.79 11.45
CA GLY A 73 -2.04 5.87 12.77
C GLY A 73 -2.64 4.55 13.26
N TYR A 74 -2.34 3.42 12.59
CA TYR A 74 -2.74 2.08 13.05
C TYR A 74 -1.64 1.35 13.82
N ALA A 75 -0.65 2.07 14.37
CA ALA A 75 0.50 1.48 15.10
C ALA A 75 0.06 0.51 16.20
N ARG A 76 -0.90 0.92 17.04
CA ARG A 76 -1.47 0.07 18.10
C ARG A 76 -2.03 -1.27 17.61
N TYR A 77 -2.54 -1.33 16.37
CA TYR A 77 -3.03 -2.58 15.78
C TYR A 77 -1.90 -3.38 15.14
N ALA A 78 -0.94 -2.71 14.51
CA ALA A 78 0.26 -3.33 13.94
C ALA A 78 1.14 -3.98 15.01
N ASP A 79 1.22 -3.39 16.20
CA ASP A 79 2.02 -3.91 17.32
C ASP A 79 1.44 -5.20 17.91
N LEU A 80 0.12 -5.40 17.84
CA LEU A 80 -0.55 -6.64 18.24
C LEU A 80 -0.25 -7.81 17.29
N ILE A 81 0.33 -7.54 16.12
CA ILE A 81 0.62 -8.57 15.12
C ILE A 81 2.06 -9.05 15.30
N SER A 82 2.22 -10.34 15.54
CA SER A 82 3.52 -11.03 15.61
C SER A 82 3.74 -11.89 14.36
N GLN A 83 4.99 -12.03 13.95
CA GLN A 83 5.38 -13.00 12.92
C GLN A 83 6.08 -14.17 13.60
N GLY A 84 5.53 -15.38 13.43
CA GLY A 84 6.11 -16.60 13.98
C GLY A 84 7.37 -17.06 13.22
N PRO A 85 8.10 -18.05 13.76
CA PRO A 85 9.27 -18.64 13.09
C PRO A 85 8.92 -19.34 11.77
N ASP A 86 7.65 -19.70 11.58
CA ASP A 86 7.10 -20.23 10.33
C ASP A 86 6.75 -19.15 9.30
N GLY A 87 7.09 -17.88 9.59
CA GLY A 87 6.83 -16.74 8.72
C GLY A 87 5.37 -16.27 8.71
N ARG A 88 4.46 -16.93 9.44
CA ARG A 88 3.04 -16.59 9.48
C ARG A 88 2.75 -15.49 10.49
N TYR A 89 1.80 -14.62 10.15
CA TYR A 89 1.37 -13.52 11.00
C TYR A 89 0.20 -13.95 11.90
N ARG A 90 0.26 -13.58 13.17
CA ARG A 90 -0.71 -13.94 14.22
C ARG A 90 -1.02 -12.73 15.10
N VAL A 91 -2.15 -12.79 15.78
CA VAL A 91 -2.57 -11.84 16.82
C VAL A 91 -3.01 -12.67 18.01
N ASP A 92 -2.44 -12.41 19.18
CA ASP A 92 -2.73 -13.15 20.40
C ASP A 92 -3.97 -12.56 21.09
N GLY A 93 -4.90 -13.44 21.50
CA GLY A 93 -6.17 -13.07 22.12
C GLY A 93 -7.30 -12.84 21.11
N ASP A 94 -8.50 -13.34 21.42
CA ASP A 94 -9.64 -13.33 20.51
C ASP A 94 -10.18 -11.90 20.27
N GLU A 95 -10.23 -11.07 21.31
CA GLU A 95 -10.67 -9.68 21.23
C GLU A 95 -9.71 -8.84 20.38
N ALA A 96 -8.41 -9.01 20.60
CA ALA A 96 -7.38 -8.33 19.83
C ALA A 96 -7.43 -8.75 18.36
N ARG A 97 -7.54 -10.07 18.09
CA ARG A 97 -7.69 -10.60 16.74
C ARG A 97 -8.93 -10.05 16.05
N LYS A 98 -10.06 -9.98 16.75
CA LYS A 98 -11.32 -9.40 16.24
C LYS A 98 -11.15 -7.92 15.91
N ALA A 99 -10.47 -7.15 16.77
CA ALA A 99 -10.23 -5.74 16.54
C ALA A 99 -9.34 -5.50 15.31
N VAL A 100 -8.24 -6.25 15.19
CA VAL A 100 -7.30 -6.14 14.07
C VAL A 100 -7.93 -6.55 12.74
N LEU A 101 -8.68 -7.67 12.70
CA LEU A 101 -9.34 -8.13 11.48
C LEU A 101 -10.60 -7.32 11.13
N GLY A 102 -11.24 -6.71 12.13
CA GLY A 102 -12.40 -5.84 11.92
C GLY A 102 -12.09 -4.61 11.07
N LEU A 103 -10.86 -4.12 11.11
CA LEU A 103 -10.39 -3.02 10.26
C LEU A 103 -10.47 -3.31 8.76
N LYS A 104 -10.58 -4.58 8.33
CA LYS A 104 -10.85 -4.92 6.91
C LYS A 104 -12.16 -4.30 6.41
N ALA A 105 -13.12 -4.07 7.30
CA ALA A 105 -14.41 -3.47 6.98
C ALA A 105 -14.42 -1.93 7.08
N ASP A 106 -13.35 -1.31 7.61
CA ASP A 106 -13.20 0.14 7.61
C ASP A 106 -12.69 0.58 6.22
N PRO A 107 -13.47 1.38 5.46
CA PRO A 107 -13.06 1.84 4.14
C PRO A 107 -11.73 2.59 4.13
N HIS A 108 -11.40 3.33 5.20
CA HIS A 108 -10.15 4.08 5.29
C HIS A 108 -8.95 3.15 5.45
N ALA A 109 -8.98 2.29 6.48
CA ALA A 109 -7.91 1.33 6.73
C ALA A 109 -7.72 0.39 5.51
N ALA A 110 -8.81 -0.15 4.98
CA ALA A 110 -8.79 -1.06 3.85
C ALA A 110 -8.20 -0.40 2.59
N SER A 111 -8.56 0.85 2.29
CA SER A 111 -8.03 1.56 1.12
C SER A 111 -6.55 1.87 1.24
N LEU A 112 -6.10 2.31 2.42
CA LEU A 112 -4.67 2.59 2.66
C LEU A 112 -3.82 1.33 2.53
N MET A 113 -4.26 0.21 3.14
CA MET A 113 -3.56 -1.06 3.04
C MET A 113 -3.60 -1.62 1.61
N ALA A 114 -4.69 -1.43 0.87
CA ALA A 114 -4.76 -1.83 -0.54
C ALA A 114 -3.76 -1.03 -1.41
N GLY A 115 -3.64 0.28 -1.17
CA GLY A 115 -2.65 1.12 -1.82
C GLY A 115 -1.22 0.69 -1.50
N GLU A 116 -0.88 0.44 -0.24
CA GLU A 116 0.46 -0.03 0.13
C GLU A 116 0.79 -1.41 -0.44
N LEU A 117 -0.15 -2.37 -0.37
CA LEU A 117 0.03 -3.69 -0.97
C LEU A 117 0.28 -3.58 -2.48
N THR A 118 -0.47 -2.72 -3.16
CA THR A 118 -0.30 -2.49 -4.60
C THR A 118 1.04 -1.83 -4.90
N SER A 119 1.48 -0.86 -4.10
CA SER A 119 2.80 -0.22 -4.21
C SER A 119 3.96 -1.21 -4.01
N ASP A 120 3.82 -2.11 -3.02
CA ASP A 120 4.76 -3.21 -2.79
C ASP A 120 4.83 -4.16 -4.00
N HIS A 121 3.67 -4.55 -4.55
CA HIS A 121 3.60 -5.37 -5.77
C HIS A 121 4.23 -4.66 -6.95
N ALA A 122 3.97 -3.36 -7.14
CA ALA A 122 4.55 -2.58 -8.22
C ALA A 122 6.07 -2.56 -8.15
N SER A 123 6.61 -2.33 -6.95
CA SER A 123 8.06 -2.33 -6.69
C SER A 123 8.68 -3.70 -6.96
N TYR A 124 8.04 -4.78 -6.49
CA TYR A 124 8.49 -6.14 -6.75
C TYR A 124 8.52 -6.46 -8.25
N LEU A 125 7.41 -6.19 -8.96
CA LEU A 125 7.29 -6.47 -10.38
C LEU A 125 8.32 -5.68 -11.18
N ARG A 126 8.48 -4.38 -10.90
CA ARG A 126 9.49 -3.53 -11.56
C ARG A 126 10.89 -4.14 -11.47
N GLY A 127 11.29 -4.60 -10.28
CA GLY A 127 12.59 -5.24 -10.08
C GLY A 127 12.76 -6.58 -10.80
N ARG A 128 11.67 -7.26 -11.15
CA ARG A 128 11.70 -8.58 -11.82
C ARG A 128 11.50 -8.52 -13.33
N VAL A 129 10.77 -7.52 -13.82
CA VAL A 129 10.40 -7.39 -15.24
C VAL A 129 11.16 -6.27 -15.96
N GLY A 130 11.86 -5.40 -15.22
CA GLY A 130 12.70 -4.35 -15.80
C GLY A 130 11.95 -3.12 -16.32
N ARG A 131 10.63 -3.07 -16.13
CA ARG A 131 9.77 -1.93 -16.48
C ARG A 131 8.67 -1.77 -15.45
N ASP A 132 7.95 -0.66 -15.51
CA ASP A 132 6.74 -0.50 -14.70
C ASP A 132 5.67 -1.54 -15.09
N PRO A 133 5.00 -2.16 -14.10
CA PRO A 133 3.87 -3.05 -14.37
C PRO A 133 2.63 -2.24 -14.76
N THR A 134 1.88 -2.77 -15.71
CA THR A 134 0.55 -2.25 -16.05
C THR A 134 -0.44 -2.49 -14.92
N ALA A 135 -1.54 -1.76 -14.90
CA ALA A 135 -2.63 -2.01 -13.95
C ALA A 135 -3.22 -3.44 -14.07
N GLY A 136 -3.22 -4.04 -15.27
CA GLY A 136 -3.59 -5.45 -15.45
C GLY A 136 -2.62 -6.41 -14.76
N GLU A 137 -1.32 -6.14 -14.83
CA GLU A 137 -0.27 -6.95 -14.19
C GLU A 137 -0.27 -6.79 -12.67
N LEU A 138 -0.58 -5.59 -12.17
CA LEU A 138 -0.83 -5.34 -10.75
C LEU A 138 -2.06 -6.11 -10.26
N TYR A 139 -3.12 -6.18 -11.07
CA TYR A 139 -4.27 -7.03 -10.77
C TYR A 139 -3.88 -8.52 -10.76
N ALA A 140 -3.09 -8.98 -11.73
CA ALA A 140 -2.57 -10.34 -11.74
C ALA A 140 -1.73 -10.64 -10.49
N ALA A 141 -0.99 -9.66 -9.95
CA ALA A 141 -0.25 -9.78 -8.70
C ALA A 141 -1.16 -9.85 -7.47
N HIS A 142 -2.32 -9.18 -7.47
CA HIS A 142 -3.32 -9.37 -6.43
C HIS A 142 -3.83 -10.82 -6.40
N PHE A 143 -4.05 -11.42 -7.58
CA PHE A 143 -4.61 -12.77 -7.71
C PHE A 143 -3.58 -13.89 -7.49
N LEU A 144 -2.40 -13.81 -8.12
CA LEU A 144 -1.35 -14.86 -8.07
C LEU A 144 -0.26 -14.59 -7.04
N GLY A 145 -0.32 -13.45 -6.35
CA GLY A 145 0.82 -12.89 -5.64
C GLY A 145 1.86 -12.27 -6.59
N PRO A 146 2.79 -11.45 -6.06
CA PRO A 146 3.74 -10.69 -6.87
C PRO A 146 4.74 -11.59 -7.61
N ALA A 147 5.18 -12.69 -6.97
CA ALA A 147 6.06 -13.68 -7.61
C ALA A 147 5.35 -14.46 -8.74
N GLY A 148 4.10 -14.87 -8.52
CA GLY A 148 3.30 -15.55 -9.52
C GLY A 148 3.01 -14.67 -10.74
N SER A 149 2.69 -13.40 -10.51
CA SER A 149 2.49 -12.42 -11.58
C SER A 149 3.79 -12.15 -12.36
N ALA A 150 4.94 -11.96 -11.70
CA ALA A 150 6.23 -11.81 -12.38
C ALA A 150 6.53 -13.01 -13.29
N ARG A 151 6.31 -14.23 -12.79
CA ARG A 151 6.48 -15.47 -13.58
C ARG A 151 5.52 -15.52 -14.77
N LEU A 152 4.25 -15.11 -14.57
CA LEU A 152 3.25 -15.08 -15.64
C LEU A 152 3.65 -14.09 -16.74
N ILE A 153 4.11 -12.90 -16.37
CA ILE A 153 4.55 -11.85 -17.31
C ILE A 153 5.72 -12.37 -18.16
N GLN A 154 6.75 -12.90 -17.51
CA GLN A 154 7.92 -13.45 -18.20
C GLN A 154 7.55 -14.62 -19.12
N ALA A 155 6.70 -15.53 -18.66
CA ALA A 155 6.23 -16.65 -19.45
C ALA A 155 5.33 -16.24 -20.62
N ALA A 156 4.54 -15.17 -20.49
CA ALA A 156 3.72 -14.65 -21.58
C ALA A 156 4.57 -14.10 -22.72
N THR A 157 5.75 -13.55 -22.41
CA THR A 157 6.73 -13.13 -23.42
C THR A 157 7.51 -14.31 -23.99
N ALA A 158 8.02 -15.21 -23.14
CA ALA A 158 8.93 -16.27 -23.57
C ALA A 158 8.23 -17.49 -24.18
N SER A 159 7.06 -17.86 -23.67
CA SER A 159 6.36 -19.11 -23.99
C SER A 159 4.83 -18.98 -23.88
N PRO A 160 4.18 -18.09 -24.65
CA PRO A 160 2.74 -17.82 -24.52
C PRO A 160 1.85 -19.04 -24.77
N GLY A 161 2.32 -20.02 -25.55
CA GLY A 161 1.60 -21.27 -25.85
C GLY A 161 1.72 -22.36 -24.77
N ALA A 162 2.57 -22.19 -23.76
CA ALA A 162 2.76 -23.18 -22.70
C ALA A 162 1.49 -23.32 -21.83
N SER A 163 1.32 -24.47 -21.18
CA SER A 163 0.20 -24.72 -20.27
C SER A 163 0.33 -23.87 -19.00
N ALA A 164 -0.64 -22.98 -18.75
CA ALA A 164 -0.67 -22.19 -17.52
C ALA A 164 -0.98 -23.06 -16.30
N ALA A 165 -1.82 -24.09 -16.47
CA ALA A 165 -2.16 -25.01 -15.38
C ALA A 165 -0.95 -25.82 -14.90
N ALA A 166 -0.06 -26.22 -15.82
CA ALA A 166 1.20 -26.88 -15.46
C ALA A 166 2.17 -25.91 -14.76
N MET A 167 2.15 -24.63 -15.13
CA MET A 167 3.03 -23.61 -14.55
C MET A 167 2.58 -23.17 -13.15
N PHE A 168 1.26 -23.12 -12.91
CA PHE A 168 0.65 -22.64 -11.67
C PHE A 168 -0.37 -23.66 -11.10
N PRO A 169 0.08 -24.85 -10.66
CA PRO A 169 -0.81 -25.96 -10.31
C PRO A 169 -1.78 -25.62 -9.18
N ASP A 170 -1.31 -24.97 -8.10
CA ASP A 170 -2.15 -24.61 -6.97
C ASP A 170 -3.23 -23.58 -7.36
N ALA A 171 -2.84 -22.56 -8.12
CA ALA A 171 -3.77 -21.54 -8.62
C ALA A 171 -4.78 -22.15 -9.59
N ALA A 172 -4.36 -23.10 -10.42
CA ALA A 172 -5.22 -23.82 -11.36
C ALA A 172 -6.23 -24.73 -10.65
N GLN A 173 -5.80 -25.41 -9.58
CA GLN A 173 -6.70 -26.22 -8.76
C GLN A 173 -7.77 -25.37 -8.09
N ALA A 174 -7.37 -24.21 -7.53
CA ALA A 174 -8.28 -23.30 -6.85
C ALA A 174 -9.20 -22.53 -7.81
N ASN A 175 -8.76 -22.28 -9.05
CA ASN A 175 -9.44 -21.37 -9.99
C ASN A 175 -9.61 -22.01 -11.37
N LYS A 176 -10.31 -23.14 -11.43
CA LYS A 176 -10.45 -23.92 -12.67
C LYS A 176 -10.98 -23.11 -13.85
N SER A 177 -11.92 -22.20 -13.63
CA SER A 177 -12.49 -21.35 -14.70
C SER A 177 -11.51 -20.36 -15.33
N ILE A 178 -10.38 -20.06 -14.67
CA ILE A 178 -9.33 -19.19 -15.19
C ILE A 178 -8.27 -20.00 -15.93
N PHE A 179 -7.93 -21.18 -15.41
CA PHE A 179 -6.83 -22.01 -15.91
C PHE A 179 -7.25 -23.11 -16.88
N TYR A 180 -8.54 -23.33 -17.08
CA TYR A 180 -9.09 -24.27 -18.04
C TYR A 180 -10.18 -23.63 -18.88
N LYS A 181 -10.19 -23.95 -20.17
CA LYS A 181 -11.15 -23.45 -21.15
C LYS A 181 -11.60 -24.62 -22.01
N ASP A 182 -12.91 -24.83 -22.12
CA ASP A 182 -13.49 -25.89 -22.94
C ASP A 182 -12.88 -27.29 -22.70
N GLY A 183 -12.61 -27.60 -21.42
CA GLY A 183 -12.04 -28.89 -20.99
C GLY A 183 -10.52 -29.04 -21.16
N ARG A 184 -9.83 -28.09 -21.82
CA ARG A 184 -8.35 -28.08 -21.93
C ARG A 184 -7.70 -27.09 -20.96
N ALA A 185 -6.42 -27.29 -20.67
CA ALA A 185 -5.63 -26.27 -19.98
C ALA A 185 -5.53 -25.01 -20.83
N ALA A 186 -5.76 -23.84 -20.21
CA ALA A 186 -5.52 -22.55 -20.82
C ALA A 186 -4.01 -22.32 -21.00
N THR A 187 -3.63 -21.61 -22.06
CA THR A 187 -2.24 -21.24 -22.26
C THR A 187 -1.84 -20.07 -21.36
N VAL A 188 -0.54 -19.88 -21.17
CA VAL A 188 0.00 -18.72 -20.45
C VAL A 188 -0.52 -17.41 -21.05
N GLY A 189 -0.50 -17.27 -22.38
CA GLY A 189 -1.02 -16.10 -23.07
C GLY A 189 -2.51 -15.87 -22.84
N GLU A 190 -3.32 -16.94 -22.79
CA GLU A 190 -4.76 -16.85 -22.49
C GLU A 190 -5.02 -16.39 -21.05
N VAL A 191 -4.30 -16.95 -20.07
CA VAL A 191 -4.43 -16.55 -18.66
C VAL A 191 -3.95 -15.11 -18.46
N TYR A 192 -2.81 -14.75 -19.05
CA TYR A 192 -2.30 -13.37 -19.02
C TYR A 192 -3.30 -12.40 -19.61
N ALA A 193 -3.80 -12.66 -20.82
CA ALA A 193 -4.81 -11.84 -21.46
C ALA A 193 -6.09 -11.75 -20.63
N ASN A 194 -6.51 -12.84 -19.98
CA ASN A 194 -7.70 -12.84 -19.13
C ASN A 194 -7.54 -11.96 -17.88
N LEU A 195 -6.43 -12.11 -17.16
CA LEU A 195 -6.17 -11.37 -15.91
C LEU A 195 -5.88 -9.89 -16.17
N THR A 196 -5.30 -9.55 -17.32
CA THR A 196 -4.95 -8.17 -17.67
C THR A 196 -6.06 -7.40 -18.40
N ARG A 197 -7.03 -8.09 -19.02
CA ARG A 197 -8.12 -7.48 -19.83
C ARG A 197 -8.82 -6.31 -19.15
N THR A 198 -9.00 -6.40 -17.83
CA THR A 198 -9.82 -5.44 -17.07
C THR A 198 -8.98 -4.41 -16.33
N GLY A 199 -7.65 -4.56 -16.28
CA GLY A 199 -6.76 -3.57 -15.67
C GLY A 199 -6.43 -2.39 -16.57
N GLY A 200 -6.91 -2.37 -17.83
CA GLY A 200 -6.65 -1.29 -18.78
C GLY A 200 -7.78 -1.01 -19.77
N ALA A 201 -9.02 -1.41 -19.46
CA ALA A 201 -10.15 -1.21 -20.38
C ALA A 201 -10.85 0.14 -20.16
N THR A 202 -10.22 1.23 -20.58
CA THR A 202 -10.97 2.33 -21.22
C THR A 202 -10.98 2.03 -22.72
N ARG A 203 -11.94 1.21 -23.18
CA ARG A 203 -12.17 1.05 -24.62
C ARG A 203 -13.01 2.24 -25.09
N VAL A 204 -12.38 3.15 -25.82
CA VAL A 204 -13.05 4.13 -26.67
C VAL A 204 -13.66 3.35 -27.84
N THR A 205 -14.98 3.35 -27.95
CA THR A 205 -15.71 2.84 -29.11
C THR A 205 -15.44 3.73 -30.32
N GLU A 206 -14.89 3.14 -31.40
CA GLU A 206 -14.70 3.80 -32.69
C GLU A 206 -16.04 3.95 -33.43
N GLN A 207 -16.36 5.19 -33.82
CA GLN A 207 -17.08 5.50 -35.06
C GLN A 207 -16.11 6.27 -35.98
N PRO A 208 -16.19 6.07 -37.31
CA PRO A 208 -15.13 6.48 -38.24
C PRO A 208 -15.24 7.95 -38.62
N GLY A 209 -14.16 8.71 -38.39
CA GLY A 209 -14.06 10.11 -38.83
C GLY A 209 -12.65 10.68 -38.66
N THR A 210 -11.90 10.68 -39.76
CA THR A 210 -10.69 11.47 -40.07
C THR A 210 -9.51 11.46 -39.07
N VAL A 211 -8.41 10.93 -39.57
CA VAL A 211 -7.07 10.83 -38.98
C VAL A 211 -6.61 12.14 -38.32
N ARG A 212 -6.41 12.09 -37.01
CA ARG A 212 -5.29 12.73 -36.31
C ARG A 212 -4.83 11.79 -35.20
N LEU A 213 -3.56 11.39 -35.26
CA LEU A 213 -2.93 10.40 -34.38
C LEU A 213 -3.15 10.76 -32.89
N PRO A 214 -3.67 9.87 -32.03
CA PRO A 214 -3.91 10.16 -30.62
C PRO A 214 -2.67 9.81 -29.78
N GLU A 215 -2.22 10.77 -28.95
CA GLU A 215 -1.19 10.54 -27.94
C GLU A 215 -1.77 9.70 -26.78
N GLY A 216 -1.33 8.44 -26.71
CA GLY A 216 -1.63 7.54 -25.60
C GLY A 216 -0.71 7.77 -24.40
N ASP A 217 -1.22 7.37 -23.23
CA ASP A 217 -0.45 7.02 -22.02
C ASP A 217 0.39 8.13 -21.35
N GLN A 218 -0.13 9.35 -21.33
CA GLN A 218 0.53 10.48 -20.65
C GLN A 218 0.34 10.47 -19.13
N GLY A 219 -0.73 9.89 -18.59
CA GLY A 219 -1.01 9.95 -17.14
C GLY A 219 0.06 9.24 -16.29
N PHE A 220 0.54 8.07 -16.73
CA PHE A 220 1.57 7.31 -16.00
C PHE A 220 2.99 7.81 -16.29
N THR A 221 3.27 8.25 -17.53
CA THR A 221 4.56 8.84 -17.91
C THR A 221 4.81 10.17 -17.19
N GLN A 222 3.76 10.99 -17.05
CA GLN A 222 3.82 12.26 -16.30
C GLN A 222 3.96 12.03 -14.79
N TYR A 223 3.43 10.92 -14.25
CA TYR A 223 3.60 10.48 -12.86
C TYR A 223 5.02 9.97 -12.54
N ALA A 224 5.64 9.20 -13.43
CA ALA A 224 7.02 8.72 -13.26
C ALA A 224 8.06 9.85 -13.44
N GLY A 225 7.81 10.80 -14.35
CA GLY A 225 8.63 11.99 -14.53
C GLY A 225 8.54 12.98 -13.36
N GLY A 226 7.32 13.22 -12.84
CA GLY A 226 7.08 14.16 -11.75
C GLY A 226 7.81 13.79 -10.45
N ARG A 227 7.83 12.51 -10.07
CA ARG A 227 8.51 12.06 -8.83
C ARG A 227 10.04 12.01 -8.92
N ARG A 228 10.61 11.89 -10.12
CA ARG A 228 12.06 12.03 -10.31
C ARG A 228 12.48 13.49 -10.06
N LEU A 229 11.73 14.44 -10.61
CA LEU A 229 11.97 15.86 -10.43
C LEU A 229 11.69 16.32 -8.98
N GLU A 230 10.64 15.81 -8.33
CA GLU A 230 10.35 16.11 -6.93
C GLU A 230 11.47 15.62 -6.00
N ARG A 231 11.98 14.40 -6.19
CA ARG A 231 13.12 13.89 -5.41
C ARG A 231 14.41 14.64 -5.69
N ILE A 232 14.67 15.02 -6.94
CA ILE A 232 15.83 15.85 -7.28
C ILE A 232 15.71 17.21 -6.60
N ARG A 233 14.54 17.87 -6.64
CA ARG A 233 14.31 19.14 -5.93
C ARG A 233 14.40 19.01 -4.41
N GLN A 234 13.88 17.93 -3.83
CA GLN A 234 14.00 17.66 -2.39
C GLN A 234 15.45 17.37 -1.98
N GLN A 235 16.22 16.66 -2.82
CA GLN A 235 17.65 16.44 -2.60
C GLN A 235 18.44 17.72 -2.78
N GLU A 236 18.15 18.54 -3.79
CA GLU A 236 18.77 19.86 -4.00
C GLU A 236 18.46 20.81 -2.85
N ALA A 237 17.21 20.86 -2.37
CA ALA A 237 16.84 21.68 -1.20
C ALA A 237 17.50 21.18 0.10
N MET A 238 17.72 19.87 0.23
CA MET A 238 18.41 19.29 1.39
C MET A 238 19.93 19.52 1.31
N VAL A 239 20.51 19.48 0.11
CA VAL A 239 21.92 19.82 -0.12
C VAL A 239 22.15 21.31 0.07
N ASP A 240 21.23 22.18 -0.38
CA ASP A 240 21.30 23.63 -0.14
C ASP A 240 21.17 23.95 1.36
N LEU A 241 20.30 23.25 2.10
CA LEU A 241 20.20 23.38 3.56
C LEU A 241 21.48 22.92 4.29
N ILE A 242 22.13 21.84 3.81
CA ILE A 242 23.40 21.33 4.36
C ILE A 242 24.57 22.26 4.02
N LEU A 243 24.62 22.79 2.80
CA LEU A 243 25.67 23.70 2.34
C LEU A 243 25.53 25.09 2.98
N ARG A 244 24.30 25.58 3.15
CA ARG A 244 23.99 26.85 3.82
C ARG A 244 24.17 26.79 5.34
N GLY A 245 24.05 25.61 5.95
CA GLY A 245 24.27 25.39 7.38
C GLY A 245 25.74 25.36 7.85
N SER A 246 26.71 25.63 6.96
CA SER A 246 28.15 25.60 7.30
C SER A 246 28.90 26.90 6.98
N GLN A 247 28.20 27.96 6.58
CA GLN A 247 28.77 29.30 6.35
C GLN A 247 28.11 30.36 7.24
N ASP A 248 28.21 30.16 8.55
CA ASP A 248 28.18 31.27 9.51
C ASP A 248 29.42 31.15 10.41
N VAL A 249 30.58 31.41 9.81
CA VAL A 249 31.79 31.83 10.52
C VAL A 249 32.21 33.17 9.91
N GLY A 250 31.86 34.25 10.57
CA GLY A 250 32.25 35.60 10.17
C GLY A 250 31.47 36.66 10.90
N ASN A 251 31.78 36.85 12.19
CA ASN A 251 31.31 37.96 13.00
C ASN A 251 32.10 39.24 12.64
N PRO A 252 31.49 40.33 12.13
CA PRO A 252 32.05 41.65 12.26
C PRO A 252 31.32 42.40 13.39
N PHE A 253 32.06 43.24 14.10
CA PHE A 253 31.65 44.06 15.26
C PHE A 253 31.92 43.39 16.61
N GLY A 254 32.99 43.90 17.24
CA GLY A 254 33.46 43.54 18.56
C GLY A 254 32.86 44.38 19.68
N GLY A 255 33.24 44.02 20.91
CA GLY A 255 32.91 44.76 22.13
C GLY A 255 33.06 43.89 23.37
N SER A 256 34.22 44.00 24.00
CA SER A 256 34.62 43.63 25.37
C SER A 256 33.53 43.44 26.43
N ASP A 257 33.57 42.35 27.19
CA ASP A 257 34.03 42.29 28.60
C ASP A 257 33.36 41.20 29.48
N ASN A 258 34.26 40.52 30.21
CA ASN A 258 34.18 39.95 31.56
C ASN A 258 33.63 38.53 31.88
N SER A 259 34.60 37.69 32.28
CA SER A 259 34.68 36.80 33.45
C SER A 259 33.71 35.60 33.67
N SER A 260 34.29 34.41 33.46
CA SER A 260 34.55 33.33 34.45
C SER A 260 33.43 32.79 35.36
N MET A 261 33.04 31.53 35.09
CA MET A 261 32.71 30.39 35.99
C MET A 261 31.93 29.36 35.14
N GLY A 262 32.13 28.05 35.08
CA GLY A 262 32.95 27.05 35.77
C GLY A 262 32.25 25.68 35.55
N GLY A 263 33.01 24.62 35.23
CA GLY A 263 32.64 23.23 35.55
C GLY A 263 31.84 22.37 34.55
N GLY A 264 32.50 21.31 34.04
CA GLY A 264 32.04 19.93 34.23
C GLY A 264 30.98 19.32 33.27
N GLN A 265 31.45 18.69 32.19
CA GLN A 265 31.15 17.30 31.78
C GLN A 265 29.90 16.57 32.35
N ARG A 266 28.95 16.17 31.48
CA ARG A 266 28.51 14.77 31.17
C ARG A 266 27.05 14.67 30.68
N LEU A 267 26.89 13.90 29.60
CA LEU A 267 25.85 12.91 29.27
C LEU A 267 24.36 13.20 29.55
N ALA A 268 23.60 13.08 28.45
CA ALA A 268 22.31 12.38 28.30
C ALA A 268 21.14 12.67 29.27
N SER A 269 19.94 12.68 28.68
CA SER A 269 18.61 12.60 29.31
C SER A 269 18.02 13.90 29.88
N SER A 270 16.96 14.39 29.23
CA SER A 270 15.72 14.87 29.90
C SER A 270 14.75 15.46 28.86
N MET A 271 13.83 14.62 28.38
CA MET A 271 12.55 15.06 27.81
C MET A 271 11.47 14.50 28.71
N PHE A 272 11.22 15.18 29.83
CA PHE A 272 10.05 14.93 30.67
C PHE A 272 9.45 16.29 31.04
N SER A 273 8.49 16.74 30.23
CA SER A 273 7.71 17.94 30.49
C SER A 273 6.87 17.77 31.76
N ALA A 274 6.70 18.85 32.52
CA ALA A 274 6.06 18.92 33.83
C ALA A 274 4.63 18.32 33.92
N GLU A 275 3.96 18.11 32.78
CA GLU A 275 2.66 17.41 32.70
C GLU A 275 2.75 15.91 33.06
N MET A 276 3.88 15.25 32.80
CA MET A 276 4.03 13.81 33.08
C MET A 276 4.23 13.51 34.58
N LEU A 277 4.79 14.48 35.34
CA LEU A 277 4.95 14.37 36.79
C LEU A 277 3.63 14.54 37.55
N ARG A 278 2.67 15.27 36.96
CA ARG A 278 1.33 15.45 37.54
C ARG A 278 0.48 14.19 37.42
N VAL A 279 0.55 13.50 36.28
CA VAL A 279 -0.17 12.23 36.03
C VAL A 279 0.35 11.09 36.92
N LEU A 280 1.63 11.12 37.32
CA LEU A 280 2.21 10.11 38.22
C LEU A 280 1.90 10.36 39.71
N ALA A 281 1.64 11.62 40.11
CA ALA A 281 1.22 11.93 41.48
C ALA A 281 -0.25 11.51 41.74
N GLU A 282 -1.14 11.73 40.78
CA GLU A 282 -2.56 11.32 40.88
C GLU A 282 -2.76 9.79 40.87
N ALA A 283 -1.80 9.04 40.29
CA ALA A 283 -1.82 7.58 40.27
C ALA A 283 -1.44 6.94 41.62
N ASN A 284 -0.68 7.65 42.48
CA ASN A 284 -0.19 7.08 43.73
C ASN A 284 -1.16 7.27 44.91
N ASP A 285 -2.00 8.33 44.89
CA ASP A 285 -3.03 8.54 45.91
C ASP A 285 -4.18 7.54 45.82
N LYS A 286 -4.47 7.01 44.62
CA LYS A 286 -5.49 5.97 44.43
C LYS A 286 -5.07 4.57 44.92
N ILE A 287 -3.79 4.38 45.27
CA ILE A 287 -3.27 3.09 45.81
C ILE A 287 -3.29 3.08 47.35
N LYS A 288 -3.41 4.24 48.02
CA LYS A 288 -3.45 4.33 49.50
C LYS A 288 -4.86 4.34 50.12
N GLN A 289 -5.92 4.22 49.33
CA GLN A 289 -7.31 4.16 49.83
C GLN A 289 -8.00 2.81 49.53
N ARG A 290 -7.22 1.73 49.43
CA ARG A 290 -7.72 0.35 49.45
C ARG A 290 -7.04 -0.45 50.54
#